data_AF-A0A358PEM6-F1
#
_entry.id   AF-A0A358PEM6-F1
#
_cell.length_a   1.000
_cell.length_b   1.000
_cell.length_c   1.000
_cell.angle_alpha   90.00
_cell.angle_beta   90.00
_cell.angle_gamma   90.00
#
_symmetry.space_group_name_H-M   'P 1'
#
loop_
_entity.id
_entity.type
_entity.pdbx_description
1 polymer ?
#
loop_
_entity_poly.entity_id
_entity_poly.type
_entity_poly.pdbx_seq_one_letter_code
_entity_poly.pdbx_strand_id
1 'polypeptide(L)' 'MNANVSKLLNEQINKEFYSAYLYLDFANYYASVGLDGFENWYKVQAQEERDHAMLFYQYLQ' A
#
# COMPACT_ATOMS: atom_id res chain seq x y z
N MET A 1 21.07 -2.72 -13.04
CA MET A 1 20.86 -2.65 -11.59
C MET A 1 21.49 -3.87 -10.91
N ASN A 2 21.97 -3.76 -9.67
CA ASN A 2 22.50 -4.92 -8.92
C ASN A 2 21.38 -5.96 -8.68
N ALA A 3 21.69 -7.25 -8.81
CA ALA A 3 20.69 -8.32 -8.71
C ALA A 3 20.04 -8.40 -7.32
N ASN A 4 20.81 -8.19 -6.26
CA ASN A 4 20.29 -8.17 -4.89
C ASN A 4 19.35 -6.97 -4.66
N VAL A 5 19.73 -5.79 -5.16
CA VAL A 5 18.87 -4.59 -5.06
C VAL A 5 17.57 -4.79 -5.82
N SER A 6 17.62 -5.35 -7.04
CA SER A 6 16.42 -5.61 -7.85
C SER A 6 15.47 -6.60 -7.16
N LYS A 7 16.02 -7.62 -6.48
CA LYS A 7 15.23 -8.57 -5.69
C LYS A 7 14.53 -7.88 -4.52
N LEU A 8 15.26 -7.09 -3.73
CA LEU A 8 14.69 -6.35 -2.60
C LEU A 8 13.60 -5.36 -3.02
N LEU A 9 13.77 -4.69 -4.16
CA LEU A 9 12.74 -3.79 -4.70
C LEU A 9 11.47 -4.55 -5.11
N ASN A 10 11.60 -5.73 -5.73
CA ASN A 10 10.43 -6.58 -6.02
C ASN A 10 9.73 -7.08 -4.75
N GLU A 11 10.49 -7.41 -3.70
CA GLU A 11 9.92 -7.75 -2.39
C GLU A 11 9.20 -6.54 -1.78
N GLN A 12 9.75 -5.34 -1.93
CA GLN A 12 9.13 -4.11 -1.44
C GLN A 12 7.81 -3.80 -2.16
N ILE A 13 7.74 -3.95 -3.48
CA ILE A 13 6.48 -3.79 -4.25
C ILE A 13 5.36 -4.65 -3.67
N ASN A 14 5.66 -5.92 -3.33
CA ASN A 14 4.66 -6.80 -2.72
C ASN A 14 4.23 -6.34 -1.33
N LYS A 15 5.16 -5.78 -0.53
CA LYS A 15 4.85 -5.23 0.79
C LYS A 15 3.95 -4.01 0.70
N GLU A 16 4.20 -3.09 -0.24
CA GLU A 16 3.34 -1.91 -0.41
C GLU A 16 1.92 -2.30 -0.86
N PHE A 17 1.79 -3.25 -1.80
CA PHE A 17 0.46 -3.75 -2.16
C PHE A 17 -0.23 -4.48 -0.99
N TYR A 18 0.51 -5.23 -0.18
CA TYR A 18 -0.03 -5.83 1.03
C TYR A 18 -0.51 -4.75 2.03
N SER A 19 0.29 -3.70 2.26
CA SER A 19 -0.09 -2.55 3.09
C SER A 19 -1.38 -1.89 2.58
N ALA A 20 -1.54 -1.72 1.27
CA ALA A 20 -2.77 -1.19 0.69
C ALA A 20 -4.00 -2.05 1.03
N TYR A 21 -3.89 -3.38 0.93
CA TYR A 21 -4.98 -4.29 1.35
C TYR A 21 -5.25 -4.23 2.85
N LEU A 22 -4.20 -4.17 3.67
CA LEU A 22 -4.31 -4.05 5.12
C LEU A 22 -5.01 -2.75 5.53
N TYR A 23 -4.71 -1.63 4.88
CA TYR A 23 -5.35 -0.35 5.14
C TYR A 23 -6.82 -0.33 4.71
N LEU A 24 -7.19 -1.05 3.64
CA LEU A 24 -8.60 -1.25 3.32
C LEU A 24 -9.34 -2.07 4.39
N ASP A 25 -8.70 -3.06 5.00
CA ASP A 25 -9.27 -3.80 6.13
C ASP A 25 -9.49 -2.90 7.35
N PHE A 26 -8.53 -2.03 7.67
CA PHE A 26 -8.70 -1.02 8.72
C PHE A 26 -9.83 -0.04 8.38
N ALA A 27 -9.93 0.42 7.13
CA ALA A 27 -11.03 1.27 6.71
C ALA A 27 -12.39 0.59 6.95
N ASN A 28 -12.52 -0.70 6.61
CA ASN A 28 -13.73 -1.48 6.88
C ASN A 28 -14.04 -1.58 8.37
N TYR A 29 -13.03 -1.79 9.22
CA TYR A 29 -13.21 -1.79 10.67
C TYR A 29 -13.77 -0.45 11.16
N TYR A 30 -13.17 0.67 10.77
CA TYR A 30 -13.62 2.00 11.20
C TYR A 30 -15.02 2.35 10.68
N ALA A 31 -15.35 1.93 9.47
CA ALA A 31 -16.71 2.04 8.93
C ALA A 31 -17.72 1.25 9.81
N SER A 32 -17.36 0.03 10.22
CA SER A 32 -18.25 -0.83 11.02
C SER A 32 -18.57 -0.29 12.42
N VAL A 33 -17.72 0.59 12.96
CA VAL A 33 -17.92 1.26 14.26
C VAL A 33 -18.38 2.71 14.14
N GLY A 34 -18.77 3.16 12.94
CA GLY A 34 -19.33 4.50 12.70
C GLY A 34 -18.29 5.63 12.78
N LEU A 35 -17.04 5.35 12.47
CA LEU A 35 -15.92 6.31 12.51
C LEU A 35 -15.48 6.70 11.08
N ASP A 36 -16.40 7.33 10.35
CA ASP A 36 -16.26 7.63 8.91
C ASP A 36 -15.01 8.46 8.55
N GLY A 37 -14.54 9.32 9.47
CA GLY A 37 -13.30 10.08 9.28
C GLY A 37 -12.07 9.19 9.20
N PHE A 38 -12.00 8.14 10.04
CA PHE A 38 -10.91 7.16 10.01
C PHE A 38 -11.05 6.21 8.82
N GLU A 39 -12.27 5.80 8.46
CA GLU A 39 -12.50 5.04 7.23
C GLU A 39 -11.92 5.79 6.01
N ASN A 40 -12.29 7.06 5.84
CA ASN A 40 -11.80 7.87 4.74
C ASN A 40 -10.28 8.02 4.77
N TRP A 41 -9.69 8.27 5.94
CA TRP A 41 -8.24 8.38 6.09
C TRP A 41 -7.53 7.11 5.61
N TYR A 42 -7.97 5.94 6.06
CA TYR A 42 -7.37 4.67 5.64
C TYR A 42 -7.60 4.34 4.17
N LYS A 43 -8.71 4.76 3.56
CA LYS A 43 -8.90 4.67 2.10
C LYS A 43 -7.89 5.51 1.33
N VAL A 44 -7.59 6.73 1.80
CA VAL A 44 -6.56 7.58 1.21
C VAL A 44 -5.18 6.96 1.38
N GLN A 45 -4.85 6.43 2.55
CA GLN A 45 -3.58 5.74 2.78
C GLN A 45 -3.43 4.48 1.92
N ALA A 46 -4.51 3.72 1.71
CA ALA A 46 -4.47 2.58 0.80
C ALA A 46 -4.17 3.00 -0.66
N GLN A 47 -4.60 4.20 -1.09
CA GLN A 47 -4.21 4.75 -2.38
C GLN A 47 -2.73 5.14 -2.40
N GLU A 48 -2.24 5.80 -1.34
CA GLU A 48 -0.84 6.19 -1.19
C GLU A 48 0.11 4.98 -1.28
N GLU A 49 -0.21 3.86 -0.60
CA GLU A 49 0.60 2.65 -0.68
C GLU A 49 0.58 1.98 -2.06
N ARG A 50 -0.55 2.07 -2.80
CA ARG A 50 -0.55 1.65 -4.21
C ARG A 50 0.40 2.52 -5.04
N ASP A 51 0.40 3.83 -4.81
CA ASP A 51 1.26 4.74 -5.54
C ASP A 51 2.74 4.47 -5.21
N HIS A 52 3.09 4.16 -3.95
CA HIS A 52 4.42 3.68 -3.56
C HIS A 52 4.84 2.44 -4.36
N ALA A 53 3.98 1.42 -4.43
CA ALA A 53 4.25 0.19 -5.18
C ALA A 53 4.51 0.49 -6.67
N MET A 54 3.70 1.37 -7.26
CA MET A 54 3.80 1.75 -8.67
C MET A 54 5.06 2.55 -8.97
N LEU A 55 5.54 3.39 -8.05
CA LEU A 55 6.82 4.10 -8.19
C LEU A 55 8.00 3.13 -8.23
N PHE A 56 8.03 2.13 -7.35
CA PHE A 56 9.07 1.09 -7.40
C PHE A 56 8.97 0.26 -8.69
N TYR A 57 7.77 -0.10 -9.10
CA TYR A 57 7.54 -0.81 -10.37
C TYR A 57 8.07 -0.02 -11.57
N GLN A 58 7.76 1.28 -11.65
CA GLN A 58 8.22 2.14 -12.72
C GLN A 58 9.75 2.28 -12.72
N TYR A 59 10.38 2.38 -11.55
CA TYR A 59 11.84 2.47 -11.44
C TYR A 59 12.57 1.17 -11.87
N LEU A 60 11.91 0.01 -11.77
CA LEU A 60 12.46 -1.27 -12.20
C LEU A 60 12.37 -1.51 -13.72
N GLN A 61 11.57 -0.73 -14.47
CA GLN A 61 11.49 -0.78 -15.93
C GLN A 61 12.74 -0.18 -16.59
#